data_AF-A0A7J7ITR9-F1
#
_entry.id   AF-A0A7J7ITR9-F1
#
_cell.length_a   1.000
_cell.length_b   1.000
_cell.length_c   1.000
_cell.angle_alpha   90.00
_cell.angle_beta   90.00
_cell.angle_gamma   90.00
#
_symmetry.space_group_name_H-M   'P 1'
#
loop_
_entity.id
_entity.type
_entity.pdbx_description
1 polymer ?
#
loop_
_entity_poly.entity_id
_entity_poly.type
_entity_poly.pdbx_seq_one_letter_code
_entity_poly.pdbx_strand_id
1 'polypeptide(L)'
;MSSLHPGMLELSQANGLWATGQATASRINAALQECQALFLVFTVQGSSYFHGLASVSGLAPSNLLSAFGQSNLTTVYFVNWIKSTSIPFTHTQSLYNVLCDNQPISMSRDGQELEVSVGEELVKLWNAVAVSSRGG
;
A
#
# COMPACT_ATOMS: atom_id res chain seq x y z
N MET A 1 5.85 1.59 -0.52
CA MET A 1 4.70 2.51 -0.70
C MET A 1 4.33 2.57 -2.18
N SER A 2 3.09 2.89 -2.56
CA SER A 2 2.77 3.13 -3.98
C SER A 2 2.21 4.54 -4.18
N SER A 3 2.71 5.30 -5.15
CA SER A 3 2.32 6.68 -5.48
C SER A 3 1.10 6.69 -6.39
N LEU A 4 0.07 7.47 -6.04
CA LEU A 4 -1.25 7.35 -6.67
C LEU A 4 -1.87 8.64 -7.17
N HIS A 5 -2.56 8.52 -8.30
CA HIS A 5 -3.68 9.38 -8.65
C HIS A 5 -4.90 8.96 -7.80
N PRO A 6 -5.67 9.89 -7.18
CA PRO A 6 -6.77 9.56 -6.27
C PRO A 6 -7.77 8.51 -6.82
N GLY A 7 -8.13 8.63 -8.10
CA GLY A 7 -9.04 7.66 -8.75
C GLY A 7 -8.52 6.21 -8.81
N MET A 8 -7.20 5.98 -8.80
CA MET A 8 -6.64 4.62 -8.78
C MET A 8 -6.85 3.94 -7.43
N LEU A 9 -6.77 4.70 -6.34
CA LEU A 9 -7.00 4.17 -4.99
C LEU A 9 -8.45 3.72 -4.83
N GLU A 10 -9.40 4.56 -5.23
CA GLU A 10 -10.83 4.25 -5.17
C GLU A 10 -11.20 3.05 -6.03
N LEU A 11 -10.70 3.00 -7.27
CA LEU A 11 -10.88 1.85 -8.16
C LEU A 11 -10.30 0.56 -7.55
N SER A 12 -9.15 0.66 -6.89
CA SER A 12 -8.54 -0.49 -6.23
C SER A 12 -9.38 -1.00 -5.07
N GLN A 13 -9.88 -0.10 -4.23
CA GLN A 13 -10.74 -0.43 -3.10
C GLN A 13 -12.08 -1.03 -3.54
N ALA A 14 -12.67 -0.50 -4.62
CA ALA A 14 -13.94 -0.98 -5.15
C ALA A 14 -13.83 -2.36 -5.82
N ASN A 15 -12.73 -2.63 -6.54
CA ASN A 15 -12.62 -3.82 -7.40
C ASN A 15 -11.69 -4.90 -6.84
N GLY A 16 -10.94 -4.65 -5.76
CA GLY A 16 -9.95 -5.59 -5.23
C GLY A 16 -8.79 -5.82 -6.20
N LEU A 17 -8.44 -4.81 -6.98
CA LEU A 17 -7.39 -4.88 -8.00
C LEU A 17 -6.32 -3.84 -7.74
N TRP A 18 -5.08 -4.15 -8.05
CA TRP A 18 -4.00 -3.18 -8.03
C TRP A 18 -3.11 -3.28 -9.23
N ALA A 19 -2.83 -2.16 -9.89
CA ALA A 19 -1.97 -2.13 -11.05
C ALA A 19 -0.72 -1.29 -10.81
N THR A 20 0.42 -1.79 -11.26
CA THR A 20 1.73 -1.14 -11.10
C THR A 20 2.50 -1.09 -12.42
N GLY A 21 3.48 -0.20 -12.50
CA GLY A 21 4.47 -0.21 -13.58
C GLY A 21 5.50 -1.34 -13.42
N GLN A 22 6.34 -1.50 -14.45
CA GLN A 22 7.27 -2.63 -14.58
C GLN A 22 8.24 -2.79 -13.42
N ALA A 23 8.84 -1.68 -12.95
CA ALA A 23 9.85 -1.74 -11.89
C ALA A 23 9.26 -2.28 -10.57
N THR A 24 8.11 -1.75 -10.16
CA THR A 24 7.39 -2.21 -8.96
C THR A 24 6.84 -3.62 -9.16
N ALA A 25 6.37 -3.95 -10.37
CA ALA A 25 5.87 -5.29 -10.69
C ALA A 25 6.95 -6.35 -10.52
N SER A 26 8.18 -6.11 -11.00
CA SER A 26 9.29 -7.06 -10.84
C SER A 26 9.57 -7.38 -9.37
N ARG A 27 9.47 -6.38 -8.49
CA ARG A 27 9.68 -6.55 -7.04
C ARG A 27 8.54 -7.31 -6.37
N ILE A 28 7.29 -6.97 -6.70
CA ILE A 28 6.11 -7.68 -6.20
C ILE A 28 6.18 -9.16 -6.61
N ASN A 29 6.51 -9.44 -7.87
CA ASN A 29 6.60 -10.81 -8.36
C ASN A 29 7.70 -11.62 -7.65
N ALA A 30 8.88 -11.02 -7.41
CA ALA A 30 9.93 -11.67 -6.63
C ALA A 30 9.45 -11.97 -5.20
N ALA A 31 8.85 -10.98 -4.52
CA ALA A 31 8.33 -11.15 -3.17
C ALA A 31 7.21 -12.20 -3.10
N LEU A 32 6.36 -12.33 -4.12
CA LEU A 32 5.33 -13.38 -4.17
C LEU A 32 5.91 -14.80 -4.31
N GLN A 33 7.13 -14.96 -4.81
CA GLN A 33 7.82 -16.26 -4.87
C GLN A 33 8.54 -16.59 -3.56
N GLU A 34 9.04 -15.57 -2.87
CA GLU A 34 9.90 -15.74 -1.69
C GLU A 34 9.14 -15.66 -0.36
N CYS A 35 8.05 -14.91 -0.32
CA CYS A 35 7.29 -14.61 0.89
C CYS A 35 5.94 -15.34 0.90
N GLN A 36 5.55 -15.85 2.07
CA GLN A 36 4.25 -16.48 2.29
C GLN A 36 3.08 -15.47 2.20
N ALA A 37 3.35 -14.21 2.58
CA ALA A 37 2.37 -13.14 2.54
C ALA A 37 3.05 -11.82 2.15
N LEU A 38 2.43 -11.09 1.23
CA LEU A 38 2.87 -9.77 0.79
C LEU A 38 1.81 -8.73 1.12
N PHE A 39 2.21 -7.64 1.76
CA PHE A 39 1.33 -6.53 2.10
C PHE A 39 1.81 -5.25 1.42
N LEU A 40 0.86 -4.47 0.90
CA LEU A 40 1.08 -3.16 0.31
C LEU A 40 0.49 -2.09 1.22
N VAL A 41 1.34 -1.12 1.58
CA VAL A 41 0.93 0.11 2.26
C VAL A 41 0.75 1.21 1.22
N PHE A 42 -0.46 1.78 1.16
CA PHE A 42 -0.86 2.78 0.17
C PHE A 42 -0.73 4.20 0.70
N THR A 43 -0.27 5.09 -0.15
CA THR A 43 -0.24 6.54 0.09
C THR A 43 -0.64 7.27 -1.19
N VAL A 44 -1.14 8.49 -1.09
CA VAL A 44 -1.43 9.32 -2.26
C VAL A 44 -0.35 10.39 -2.36
N GLN A 45 0.15 10.66 -3.57
CA GLN A 45 1.20 11.67 -3.74
C GLN A 45 0.70 13.05 -3.29
N GLY A 46 1.52 13.76 -2.51
CA GLY A 46 1.15 15.06 -1.95
C GLY A 46 0.20 14.97 -0.76
N SER A 47 -0.26 13.78 -0.38
CA SER A 47 -0.97 13.56 0.87
C SER A 47 0.01 13.44 2.04
N SER A 48 -0.44 13.84 3.23
CA SER A 48 0.26 13.60 4.49
C SER A 48 -0.33 12.40 5.24
N TYR A 49 -0.83 11.39 4.52
CA TYR A 49 -1.56 10.26 5.09
C TYR A 49 -1.17 8.92 4.47
N PHE A 50 -1.13 7.88 5.31
CA PHE A 50 -1.26 6.50 4.86
C PHE A 50 -2.73 6.22 4.59
N HIS A 51 -3.07 5.75 3.39
CA HIS A 51 -4.45 5.60 2.92
C HIS A 51 -5.00 4.19 3.07
N GLY A 52 -4.13 3.23 3.41
CA GLY A 52 -4.57 1.90 3.75
C GLY A 52 -3.52 0.84 3.57
N LEU A 53 -3.97 -0.39 3.78
CA LEU A 53 -3.19 -1.61 3.76
C LEU A 53 -3.99 -2.67 3.04
N ALA A 54 -3.37 -3.37 2.08
CA ALA A 54 -3.95 -4.53 1.43
C ALA A 54 -2.94 -5.68 1.36
N SER A 55 -3.40 -6.92 1.44
CA SER A 55 -2.58 -8.08 1.10
C SER A 55 -2.68 -8.37 -0.41
N VAL A 56 -1.58 -8.80 -1.01
CA VAL A 56 -1.57 -9.26 -2.40
C VAL A 56 -1.90 -10.74 -2.44
N SER A 57 -2.94 -11.10 -3.19
CA SER A 57 -3.42 -12.49 -3.31
C SER A 57 -2.85 -13.20 -4.54
N GLY A 58 -2.27 -12.46 -5.48
CA GLY A 58 -1.61 -13.01 -6.67
C GLY A 58 -1.78 -12.14 -7.90
N LEU A 59 -1.28 -12.64 -9.03
CA LEU A 59 -1.37 -11.99 -10.33
C LEU A 59 -2.80 -12.05 -10.86
N ALA A 60 -3.31 -10.92 -11.36
CA ALA A 60 -4.61 -10.85 -12.00
C ALA A 60 -4.47 -10.89 -13.54
N PRO A 61 -5.52 -11.30 -14.26
CA PRO A 61 -5.52 -11.31 -15.72
C PRO A 61 -5.20 -9.94 -16.33
N SER A 62 -4.28 -9.89 -17.29
CA SER A 62 -3.78 -8.64 -17.88
C SER A 62 -4.86 -7.81 -18.57
N ASN A 63 -5.95 -8.41 -19.03
CA ASN A 63 -7.09 -7.67 -19.59
C ASN A 63 -7.74 -6.70 -18.58
N LEU A 64 -7.57 -6.94 -17.28
CA LEU A 64 -8.08 -6.05 -16.22
C LEU A 64 -7.25 -4.77 -16.04
N LEU A 65 -6.07 -4.67 -16.66
CA LEU A 65 -5.28 -3.42 -16.69
C LEU A 65 -6.07 -2.27 -17.33
N SER A 66 -6.94 -2.59 -18.29
CA SER A 66 -7.81 -1.61 -18.96
C SER A 66 -8.69 -0.82 -17.98
N ALA A 67 -9.03 -1.40 -16.82
CA ALA A 67 -9.81 -0.74 -15.79
C ALA A 67 -9.11 0.48 -15.16
N PHE A 68 -7.78 0.56 -15.24
CA PHE A 68 -7.01 1.66 -14.67
C PHE A 68 -6.74 2.79 -15.67
N GLY A 69 -6.87 2.54 -16.98
CA GLY A 69 -6.79 3.58 -18.02
C GLY A 69 -5.45 4.33 -18.10
N GLN A 70 -4.38 3.80 -17.50
CA GLN A 70 -3.06 4.45 -17.41
C GLN A 70 -2.05 3.67 -18.26
N SER A 71 -1.35 4.35 -19.16
CA SER A 71 -0.45 3.73 -20.15
C SER A 71 0.88 3.24 -19.57
N ASN A 72 1.27 3.72 -18.39
CA ASN A 72 2.50 3.34 -17.70
C ASN A 72 2.34 2.09 -16.80
N LEU A 73 1.14 1.53 -16.71
CA LEU A 73 0.87 0.32 -15.94
C LEU A 73 1.07 -0.92 -16.81
N THR A 74 1.75 -1.93 -16.26
CA THR A 74 2.15 -3.13 -17.00
C THR A 74 1.60 -4.40 -16.38
N THR A 75 1.24 -4.36 -15.10
CA THR A 75 0.87 -5.58 -14.36
C THR A 75 -0.20 -5.27 -13.34
N VAL A 76 -1.20 -6.16 -13.24
CA VAL A 76 -2.32 -6.06 -12.31
C VAL A 76 -2.36 -7.27 -11.39
N TYR A 77 -2.73 -7.04 -10.14
CA TYR A 77 -2.76 -8.01 -9.05
C TYR A 77 -4.11 -8.02 -8.38
N PHE A 78 -4.51 -9.17 -7.86
CA PHE A 78 -5.60 -9.24 -6.89
C PHE A 78 -5.10 -8.77 -5.54
N VAL A 79 -5.84 -7.86 -4.91
CA VAL A 79 -5.54 -7.35 -3.58
C VAL A 79 -6.76 -7.46 -2.68
N ASN A 80 -6.52 -7.79 -1.42
CA ASN A 80 -7.55 -7.80 -0.38
C ASN A 80 -7.29 -6.66 0.59
N TRP A 81 -8.21 -5.69 0.64
CA TRP A 81 -8.09 -4.51 1.49
C TRP A 81 -8.37 -4.87 2.95
N ILE A 82 -7.37 -4.64 3.80
CA ILE A 82 -7.44 -4.90 5.24
C ILE A 82 -7.80 -3.61 5.97
N LYS A 83 -7.21 -2.48 5.56
CA LYS A 83 -7.49 -1.15 6.07
C LYS A 83 -7.70 -0.21 4.90
N SER A 84 -8.84 0.47 4.88
CA SER A 84 -9.19 1.50 3.89
C SER A 84 -9.38 2.89 4.52
N THR A 85 -9.08 3.04 5.81
CA THR A 85 -9.10 4.32 6.51
C THR A 85 -7.74 5.00 6.45
N SER A 86 -7.73 6.32 6.52
CA SER A 86 -6.48 7.09 6.49
C SER A 86 -5.88 7.30 7.88
N ILE A 87 -4.55 7.19 8.00
CA ILE A 87 -3.78 7.61 9.17
C ILE A 87 -2.90 8.80 8.80
N PRO A 88 -2.99 9.93 9.53
CA PRO A 88 -2.06 11.05 9.36
C PRO A 88 -0.61 10.63 9.65
N PHE A 89 0.36 11.14 8.88
CA PHE A 89 1.79 10.93 9.15
C PHE A 89 2.21 11.43 10.54
N THR A 90 1.48 12.37 11.12
CA THR A 90 1.72 12.85 12.49
C THR A 90 1.56 11.74 13.53
N HIS A 91 0.71 10.75 13.28
CA HIS A 91 0.54 9.60 14.17
C HIS A 91 1.62 8.52 14.00
N THR A 92 2.46 8.62 12.96
CA THR A 92 3.50 7.64 12.66
C THR A 92 4.92 8.20 12.83
N GLN A 93 5.08 9.34 13.51
CA GLN A 93 6.38 10.01 13.66
C GLN A 93 7.42 9.18 14.42
N SER A 94 6.96 8.25 15.26
CA SER A 94 7.82 7.32 16.00
C SER A 94 8.26 6.09 15.19
N LEU A 95 7.75 5.92 13.96
CA LEU A 95 8.02 4.76 13.11
C LEU A 95 9.09 5.10 12.07
N TYR A 96 10.15 4.30 12.07
CA TYR A 96 11.32 4.46 11.20
C TYR A 96 11.56 3.20 10.39
N ASN A 97 11.98 3.38 9.13
CA ASN A 97 12.32 2.27 8.25
C ASN A 97 13.81 1.95 8.35
N VAL A 98 14.15 0.94 9.15
CA VAL A 98 15.54 0.47 9.32
C VAL A 98 16.17 0.00 8.00
N LEU A 99 15.37 -0.39 7.01
CA LEU A 99 15.83 -0.82 5.68
C LEU A 99 16.11 0.37 4.73
N CYS A 100 15.90 1.60 5.18
CA CYS A 100 16.08 2.82 4.38
C CYS A 100 16.70 3.92 5.25
N ASP A 101 17.97 3.74 5.62
CA ASP A 101 18.77 4.71 6.41
C ASP A 101 18.08 5.20 7.70
N ASN A 102 17.25 4.34 8.28
CA ASN A 102 16.42 4.66 9.45
C ASN A 102 15.59 5.95 9.27
N GLN A 103 15.16 6.24 8.04
CA GLN A 103 14.32 7.39 7.73
C GLN A 103 12.89 7.20 8.27
N PRO A 104 12.16 8.28 8.58
CA PRO A 104 10.74 8.20 8.92
C PRO A 104 9.96 7.45 7.84
N ILE A 105 9.02 6.59 8.22
CA ILE A 105 8.27 5.80 7.24
C ILE A 105 7.44 6.67 6.29
N SER A 106 7.07 7.88 6.70
CA SER A 106 6.39 8.87 5.86
C SER A 106 7.23 9.37 4.69
N MET A 107 8.56 9.19 4.75
CA MET A 107 9.49 9.53 3.67
C MET A 107 9.82 8.34 2.77
N SER A 108 9.24 7.15 3.01
CA SER A 108 9.49 5.98 2.17
C SER A 108 8.93 6.20 0.76
N ARG A 109 9.73 5.85 -0.26
CA ARG A 109 9.40 6.07 -1.67
C ARG A 109 8.53 4.96 -2.26
N ASP A 110 8.06 5.17 -3.49
CA ASP A 110 7.39 4.13 -4.27
C ASP A 110 8.24 2.85 -4.33
N GLY A 111 7.60 1.71 -4.09
CA GLY A 111 8.25 0.41 -4.03
C GLY A 111 9.15 0.16 -2.81
N GLN A 112 9.39 1.13 -1.92
CA GLN A 112 10.25 0.90 -0.75
C GLN A 112 9.64 -0.17 0.18
N GLU A 113 10.46 -1.17 0.52
CA GLU A 113 10.14 -2.22 1.47
C GLU A 113 10.17 -1.67 2.90
N LEU A 114 9.27 -2.21 3.73
CA LEU A 114 9.19 -1.93 5.16
C LEU A 114 9.46 -3.22 5.90
N GLU A 115 10.17 -3.11 7.02
CA GLU A 115 10.36 -4.23 7.92
C GLU A 115 9.02 -4.62 8.57
N VAL A 116 8.86 -5.93 8.86
CA VAL A 116 7.58 -6.50 9.29
C VAL A 116 7.08 -5.88 10.59
N SER A 117 7.95 -5.69 11.59
CA SER A 117 7.58 -5.08 12.87
C SER A 117 7.07 -3.63 12.71
N VAL A 118 7.63 -2.87 11.76
CA VAL A 118 7.13 -1.53 11.41
C VAL A 118 5.72 -1.61 10.82
N GLY A 119 5.48 -2.60 9.97
CA GLY A 119 4.15 -2.89 9.42
C GLY A 119 3.13 -3.26 10.50
N GLU A 120 3.52 -4.05 11.50
CA GLU A 120 2.67 -4.42 12.63
C GLU A 120 2.29 -3.19 13.48
N GLU A 121 3.23 -2.29 13.77
CA GLU A 121 2.95 -1.04 14.49
C GLU A 121 1.98 -0.13 13.71
N LEU A 122 2.15 -0.01 12.39
CA LEU A 122 1.18 0.67 11.52
C LEU A 122 -0.23 0.08 11.67
N VAL A 123 -0.37 -1.25 11.68
CA VAL A 123 -1.66 -1.92 11.88
C VAL A 123 -2.27 -1.60 13.25
N LYS A 124 -1.46 -1.54 14.31
CA LYS A 124 -1.93 -1.13 15.66
C LYS A 124 -2.49 0.29 15.64
N LEU A 125 -1.82 1.23 14.97
CA LEU A 125 -2.31 2.60 14.81
C LEU A 125 -3.65 2.64 14.05
N TRP A 126 -3.80 1.83 12.99
CA TRP A 126 -5.07 1.73 12.25
C TRP A 126 -6.22 1.22 13.12
N ASN A 127 -5.94 0.25 14.00
CA ASN A 127 -6.93 -0.27 14.94
C ASN A 127 -7.35 0.79 15.96
N ALA A 128 -6.42 1.61 16.45
CA ALA A 128 -6.73 2.70 17.38
C ALA A 128 -7.62 3.78 16.74
N VAL A 129 -7.33 4.19 15.50
CA VAL A 129 -8.13 5.20 14.78
C VAL A 129 -9.56 4.71 14.49
N ALA A 130 -9.73 3.42 14.18
CA ALA A 130 -11.05 2.81 13.96
C ALA A 130 -11.93 2.78 15.23
N VAL A 131 -11.32 2.74 16.42
CA VAL A 131 -12.04 2.80 17.70
C VAL A 131 -12.51 4.22 18.01
N SER A 132 -11.65 5.22 17.76
CA SER A 132 -11.98 6.64 18.03
C SER A 132 -13.10 7.21 17.14
N SER A 133 -13.42 6.55 16.02
CA SER A 133 -14.44 6.99 15.06
C SER A 133 -15.85 6.43 15.34
N ARG A 134 -16.02 5.56 16.34
CA ARG A 134 -17.32 5.00 16.75
C ARG A 134 -17.92 5.62 18.02
N GLY A 135 -17.31 6.68 18.54
CA GLY A 135 -17.71 7.34 19.79
C GLY A 135 -17.89 8.85 19.66
N GLY A 136 -18.77 9.30 18.76
CA GLY A 136 -19.18 10.70 18.60
C GLY A 136 -20.64 10.79 18.18
#